data_AF-A0A379SDL3-F1
#
_entry.id   AF-A0A379SDL3-F1
#
_cell.length_a   1.000
_cell.length_b   1.000
_cell.length_c   1.000
_cell.angle_alpha   90.00
_cell.angle_beta   90.00
_cell.angle_gamma   90.00
#
_symmetry.space_group_name_H-M   'P 1'
#
loop_
_entity.id
_entity.type
_entity.pdbx_description
1 polymer ?
#
loop_
_entity_poly.entity_id
_entity_poly.type
_entity_poly.pdbx_seq_one_letter_code
_entity_poly.pdbx_strand_id
1 'polypeptide(L)'
;MPSAGMLCQRNIRRDFFHRELKRLTEVLVSLGYSLRHQEMFLSAVLGTLMLENGDPRLESFTEDLLKRGQQYRTEGIARAVGKVSHGLAAMGILSRPLRMRGYTGWREKRTEGIASEWVQWCQRWRKTSVLRPRTRETNYSFILRIGLWLARAYPDIREPGDWTISTCASFIAALGRMNVDDLSLEPEEKRRVSARSGQPMMSNSRASFLYALRRFLLIMNSGDGADFI
;
A
#
# COMPACT_ATOMS: atom_id res chain seq x y z
N MET A 1 7.73 43.86 -18.75
CA MET A 1 7.06 43.30 -19.94
C MET A 1 7.90 42.13 -20.43
N PRO A 2 7.48 40.86 -20.29
CA PRO A 2 8.24 39.75 -20.83
C PRO A 2 8.26 39.83 -22.37
N SER A 3 9.45 39.72 -22.97
CA SER A 3 9.64 39.75 -24.43
C SER A 3 8.80 38.66 -25.13
N ALA A 4 8.24 38.99 -26.30
CA ALA A 4 7.44 38.07 -27.13
C ALA A 4 8.15 36.73 -27.41
N GLY A 5 9.49 36.73 -27.50
CA GLY A 5 10.29 35.51 -27.67
C GLY A 5 10.26 34.59 -26.44
N MET A 6 10.21 35.16 -25.24
CA MET A 6 10.14 34.40 -23.98
C MET A 6 8.74 33.80 -23.76
N LEU A 7 7.69 34.51 -24.19
CA LEU A 7 6.32 34.00 -24.18
C LEU A 7 6.13 32.86 -25.20
N CYS A 8 6.68 32.99 -26.41
CA CYS A 8 6.61 31.97 -27.44
C CYS A 8 7.34 30.67 -27.02
N GLN A 9 8.57 30.77 -26.51
CA GLN A 9 9.31 29.61 -25.99
C GLN A 9 8.64 28.93 -24.79
N ARG A 10 7.93 29.70 -23.96
CA ARG A 10 7.18 29.18 -22.81
C ARG A 10 5.92 28.45 -23.23
N ASN A 11 5.24 28.92 -24.27
CA ASN A 11 4.06 28.26 -24.86
C ASN A 11 4.46 26.96 -25.57
N ILE A 12 5.51 26.97 -26.39
CA ILE A 12 5.99 25.77 -27.09
C ILE A 12 6.38 24.65 -26.11
N ARG A 13 7.10 24.99 -25.02
CA ARG A 13 7.43 24.01 -23.97
C ARG A 13 6.20 23.46 -23.26
N ARG A 14 5.19 24.30 -23.03
CA ARG A 14 3.93 23.89 -22.43
C ARG A 14 3.17 22.93 -23.35
N ASP A 15 3.04 23.26 -24.62
CA ASP A 15 2.29 22.45 -25.58
C ASP A 15 2.96 21.09 -25.81
N PHE A 16 4.29 21.07 -25.86
CA PHE A 16 5.08 19.83 -25.93
C PHE A 16 4.81 18.93 -24.72
N PHE A 17 4.88 19.48 -23.51
CA PHE A 17 4.60 18.73 -22.28
C PHE A 17 3.20 18.12 -22.29
N HIS A 18 2.17 18.90 -22.64
CA HIS A 18 0.79 18.41 -22.66
C HIS A 18 0.59 17.31 -23.70
N ARG A 19 1.30 17.38 -24.83
CA ARG A 19 1.26 16.33 -25.85
C ARG A 19 1.86 15.02 -25.33
N GLU A 20 3.05 15.05 -24.73
CA GLU A 20 3.67 13.83 -24.18
C GLU A 20 2.88 13.26 -23.00
N LEU A 21 2.33 14.12 -22.14
CA LEU A 21 1.42 13.71 -21.07
C LEU A 21 0.17 13.03 -21.62
N LYS A 22 -0.43 13.58 -22.68
CA LYS A 22 -1.60 12.99 -23.34
C LYS A 22 -1.27 11.63 -23.96
N ARG A 23 -0.18 11.53 -24.73
CA ARG A 23 0.30 10.26 -25.32
C ARG A 23 0.47 9.18 -24.25
N LEU A 24 1.16 9.51 -23.16
CA LEU A 24 1.38 8.56 -22.06
C LEU A 24 0.08 8.15 -21.37
N THR A 25 -0.82 9.12 -21.16
CA THR A 25 -2.12 8.87 -20.52
C THR A 25 -3.00 7.95 -21.36
N GLU A 26 -3.07 8.17 -22.68
CA GLU A 26 -3.85 7.33 -23.61
C GLU A 26 -3.39 5.87 -23.58
N VAL A 27 -2.08 5.64 -23.59
CA VAL A 27 -1.52 4.28 -23.47
C VAL A 27 -1.86 3.67 -22.11
N LEU A 28 -1.72 4.41 -21.01
CA LEU A 28 -2.09 3.89 -19.69
C LEU A 28 -3.58 3.56 -19.61
N VAL A 29 -4.46 4.36 -20.20
CA VAL A 29 -5.89 4.04 -20.28
C VAL A 29 -6.14 2.75 -21.04
N SER A 30 -5.45 2.53 -22.17
CA SER A 30 -5.54 1.27 -22.94
C SER A 30 -5.09 0.04 -22.14
N LEU A 31 -4.18 0.24 -21.17
CA LEU A 31 -3.72 -0.79 -20.23
C LEU A 31 -4.64 -0.97 -19.00
N GLY A 32 -5.79 -0.27 -18.94
CA GLY A 32 -6.80 -0.41 -17.89
C GLY A 32 -6.64 0.53 -16.69
N TYR A 33 -5.81 1.57 -16.79
CA TYR A 33 -5.64 2.57 -15.74
C TYR A 33 -6.74 3.67 -15.77
N SER A 34 -7.27 4.08 -14.60
CA SER A 34 -8.36 5.06 -14.48
C SER A 34 -7.93 6.54 -14.59
N LEU A 35 -8.58 7.33 -15.45
CA LEU A 35 -8.26 8.75 -15.74
C LEU A 35 -8.32 9.73 -14.55
N ARG A 36 -9.41 9.75 -13.76
CA ARG A 36 -9.77 10.87 -12.86
C ARG A 36 -8.78 11.25 -11.75
N HIS A 37 -7.94 10.33 -11.30
CA HIS A 37 -6.95 10.60 -10.24
C HIS A 37 -5.50 10.54 -10.74
N GLN A 38 -5.32 10.33 -12.05
CA GLN A 38 -4.00 10.10 -12.63
C GLN A 38 -3.40 11.36 -13.23
N GLU A 39 -4.19 12.21 -13.86
CA GLU A 39 -3.65 13.37 -14.59
C GLU A 39 -2.82 14.31 -13.70
N MET A 40 -3.30 14.65 -12.49
CA MET A 40 -2.58 15.57 -11.61
C MET A 40 -1.26 14.98 -11.09
N PHE A 41 -1.27 13.72 -10.64
CA PHE A 41 -0.07 13.05 -10.12
C PHE A 41 0.90 12.64 -11.23
N LEU A 42 0.40 12.20 -12.37
CA LEU A 42 1.20 11.82 -13.52
C LEU A 42 1.86 13.05 -14.14
N SER A 43 1.14 14.17 -14.22
CA SER A 43 1.68 15.46 -14.70
C SER A 43 2.88 15.92 -13.86
N ALA A 44 2.74 15.93 -12.52
CA ALA A 44 3.82 16.35 -11.64
C ALA A 44 5.07 15.45 -11.75
N VAL A 45 4.88 14.14 -11.81
CA VAL A 45 5.98 13.18 -11.90
C VAL A 45 6.63 13.20 -13.28
N LEU A 46 5.84 13.29 -14.34
CA LEU A 46 6.36 13.40 -15.71
C LEU A 46 7.17 14.68 -15.90
N GLY A 47 6.66 15.81 -15.41
CA GLY A 47 7.39 17.09 -15.47
C GLY A 47 8.71 17.03 -14.71
N THR A 48 8.73 16.41 -13.53
CA THR A 48 9.95 16.20 -12.75
C THR A 48 10.97 15.35 -13.53
N LEU A 49 10.53 14.23 -14.11
CA LEU A 49 11.41 13.35 -14.89
C LEU A 49 11.97 14.04 -16.15
N MET A 50 11.15 14.82 -16.86
CA MET A 50 11.61 15.60 -18.02
C MET A 50 12.67 16.64 -17.63
N LEU A 51 12.52 17.29 -16.47
CA LEU A 51 13.51 18.23 -15.94
C LEU A 51 14.80 17.53 -15.52
N GLU A 52 14.70 16.39 -14.82
CA GLU A 52 15.87 15.59 -14.41
C GLU A 52 16.61 14.98 -15.60
N ASN A 53 15.89 14.69 -16.69
CA ASN A 53 16.47 14.16 -17.92
C ASN A 53 17.11 15.23 -18.80
N GLY A 54 16.65 16.48 -18.70
CA GLY A 54 17.09 17.58 -19.57
C GLY A 54 16.51 17.54 -21.00
N ASP A 55 15.88 16.44 -21.40
CA ASP A 55 15.13 16.29 -22.66
C ASP A 55 13.67 15.90 -22.34
N PRO A 56 12.67 16.67 -22.83
CA PRO A 56 11.27 16.38 -22.56
C PRO A 56 10.70 15.21 -23.38
N ARG A 57 11.43 14.64 -24.34
CA ARG A 57 10.95 13.50 -25.14
C ARG A 57 10.88 12.22 -24.32
N LEU A 58 9.75 11.53 -24.36
CA LEU A 58 9.58 10.24 -23.69
C LEU A 58 10.62 9.20 -24.17
N GLU A 59 10.97 9.27 -25.45
CA GLU A 59 11.92 8.39 -26.12
C GLU A 59 13.35 8.53 -25.57
N SER A 60 13.66 9.65 -24.90
CA SER A 60 14.97 9.88 -24.28
C SER A 60 15.07 9.33 -22.85
N PHE A 61 13.97 8.81 -22.29
CA PHE A 61 13.95 8.33 -20.92
C PHE A 61 14.68 7.00 -20.80
N THR A 62 15.58 6.90 -19.82
CA THR A 62 16.38 5.70 -19.56
C THR A 62 15.91 4.96 -18.31
N GLU A 63 16.28 3.68 -18.20
CA GLU A 63 16.01 2.89 -17.00
C GLU A 63 16.64 3.54 -15.75
N ASP A 64 17.83 4.13 -15.88
CA ASP A 64 18.54 4.77 -14.77
C ASP A 64 17.90 6.08 -14.31
N LEU A 65 17.39 6.90 -15.24
CA LEU A 65 16.59 8.08 -14.89
C LEU A 65 15.39 7.68 -14.01
N LEU A 66 14.66 6.67 -14.43
CA LEU A 66 13.46 6.22 -13.73
C LEU A 66 13.80 5.57 -12.37
N LYS A 67 14.92 4.84 -12.27
CA LYS A 67 15.42 4.33 -10.97
C LYS A 67 15.77 5.46 -10.01
N ARG A 68 16.45 6.51 -10.48
CA ARG A 68 16.74 7.71 -9.66
C ARG A 68 15.44 8.41 -9.23
N GLY A 69 14.49 8.57 -10.15
CA GLY A 69 13.18 9.15 -9.85
C GLY A 69 12.38 8.37 -8.80
N GLN A 70 12.60 7.05 -8.67
CA GLN A 70 11.99 6.22 -7.62
C GLN A 70 12.67 6.37 -6.25
N GLN A 71 13.99 6.56 -6.19
CA GLN A 71 14.77 6.49 -4.96
C GLN A 71 14.61 7.71 -4.03
N TYR A 72 14.34 8.91 -4.57
CA TYR A 72 14.42 10.17 -3.83
C TYR A 72 13.07 10.79 -3.46
N ARG A 73 11.97 10.01 -3.46
CA ARG A 73 10.61 10.56 -3.42
C ARG A 73 9.64 9.71 -2.58
N THR A 74 8.49 10.29 -2.23
CA THR A 74 7.44 9.62 -1.46
C THR A 74 6.86 8.40 -2.18
N GLU A 75 6.19 7.52 -1.45
CA GLU A 75 5.57 6.29 -1.96
C GLU A 75 4.60 6.56 -3.14
N GLY A 76 3.87 7.68 -3.09
CA GLY A 76 2.98 8.09 -4.18
C GLY A 76 3.72 8.37 -5.49
N ILE A 77 4.89 9.00 -5.39
CA ILE A 77 5.74 9.33 -6.55
C ILE A 77 6.40 8.06 -7.10
N ALA A 78 6.96 7.20 -6.25
CA ALA A 78 7.55 5.93 -6.70
C ALA A 78 6.55 5.06 -7.47
N ARG A 79 5.28 5.03 -7.03
CA ARG A 79 4.19 4.36 -7.77
C ARG A 79 3.90 5.01 -9.11
N ALA A 80 3.86 6.34 -9.16
CA ALA A 80 3.63 7.07 -10.40
C ALA A 80 4.78 6.86 -11.40
N VAL A 81 6.05 6.85 -10.96
CA VAL A 81 7.19 6.50 -11.81
C VAL A 81 7.09 5.06 -12.33
N GLY A 82 6.60 4.13 -11.51
CA GLY A 82 6.28 2.77 -11.95
C GLY A 82 5.22 2.74 -13.09
N LYS A 83 4.20 3.59 -13.02
CA LYS A 83 3.21 3.73 -14.10
C LYS A 83 3.83 4.32 -15.36
N VAL A 84 4.64 5.37 -15.24
CA VAL A 84 5.38 5.97 -16.38
C VAL A 84 6.20 4.88 -17.07
N SER A 85 6.96 4.09 -16.32
CA SER A 85 7.76 3.00 -16.88
C SER A 85 6.92 1.93 -17.58
N HIS A 86 5.74 1.61 -17.05
CA HIS A 86 4.82 0.67 -17.70
C HIS A 86 4.28 1.21 -19.03
N GLY A 87 3.89 2.49 -19.07
CA GLY A 87 3.47 3.15 -20.31
C GLY A 87 4.59 3.21 -21.35
N LEU A 88 5.82 3.56 -20.95
CA LEU A 88 6.98 3.58 -21.84
C LEU A 88 7.31 2.21 -22.42
N ALA A 89 7.17 1.14 -21.63
CA ALA A 89 7.37 -0.22 -22.12
C ALA A 89 6.29 -0.64 -23.13
N ALA A 90 5.03 -0.28 -22.88
CA ALA A 90 3.94 -0.53 -23.82
C ALA A 90 4.08 0.29 -25.12
N MET A 91 4.73 1.46 -25.06
CA MET A 91 5.11 2.25 -26.24
C MET A 91 6.34 1.70 -26.98
N GLY A 92 6.98 0.64 -26.49
CA GLY A 92 8.21 0.09 -27.07
C GLY A 92 9.47 0.92 -26.83
N ILE A 93 9.40 1.98 -26.00
CA ILE A 93 10.54 2.83 -25.65
C ILE A 93 11.47 2.09 -24.68
N LEU A 94 10.90 1.36 -23.73
CA LEU A 94 11.65 0.46 -22.86
C LEU A 94 11.41 -0.99 -23.27
N SER A 95 12.46 -1.81 -23.20
CA SER A 95 12.36 -3.25 -23.48
C SER A 95 11.45 -3.99 -22.51
N ARG A 96 11.35 -3.51 -21.27
CA ARG A 96 10.46 -4.04 -20.24
C ARG A 96 10.11 -2.94 -19.24
N PRO A 97 8.93 -3.01 -18.59
CA PRO A 97 8.65 -2.11 -17.49
C PRO A 97 9.66 -2.33 -16.36
N LEU A 98 10.04 -1.24 -15.70
CA LEU A 98 10.73 -1.33 -14.42
C LEU A 98 9.83 -2.10 -13.48
N ARG A 99 10.33 -3.27 -13.07
CA ARG A 99 9.68 -4.02 -12.00
C ARG A 99 9.66 -3.08 -10.80
N MET A 100 8.47 -2.86 -10.23
CA MET A 100 8.31 -2.27 -8.91
C MET A 100 8.81 -3.26 -7.84
N ARG A 101 10.07 -3.67 -7.94
CA ARG A 101 10.77 -4.53 -6.98
C ARG A 101 11.42 -3.60 -5.97
N GLY A 102 10.60 -3.20 -5.00
CA GLY A 102 11.01 -2.28 -3.96
C GLY A 102 9.85 -1.78 -3.11
N TYR A 103 8.67 -2.40 -3.17
CA TYR A 103 7.62 -2.12 -2.20
C TYR A 103 7.97 -2.77 -0.86
N THR A 104 8.99 -2.22 -0.21
CA THR A 104 9.11 -2.16 1.24
C THR A 104 8.56 -0.80 1.66
N GLY A 105 7.31 -0.51 1.28
CA GLY A 105 6.53 0.54 1.94
C GLY A 105 6.14 0.03 3.33
N TRP A 106 7.13 -0.36 4.12
CA TRP A 106 6.91 -0.80 5.47
C TRP A 106 6.96 0.44 6.35
N ARG A 107 5.78 0.84 6.80
CA ARG A 107 5.64 1.69 7.97
C ARG A 107 5.40 0.76 9.15
N GLU A 108 6.13 0.97 10.23
CA GLU A 108 5.80 0.32 11.50
C GLU A 108 4.32 0.58 11.79
N LYS A 109 3.62 -0.48 12.17
CA LYS A 109 2.20 -0.38 12.46
C LYS A 109 2.07 0.18 13.87
N ARG A 110 1.14 1.12 14.01
CA ARG A 110 0.70 1.58 15.32
C ARG A 110 0.14 0.42 16.13
N THR A 111 0.52 0.38 17.39
CA THR A 111 0.11 -0.66 18.35
C THR A 111 -0.53 -0.06 19.60
N GLU A 112 -0.74 1.26 19.60
CA GLU A 112 -1.45 1.95 20.67
C GLU A 112 -2.87 1.37 20.83
N GLY A 113 -3.24 1.08 22.08
CA GLY A 113 -4.54 0.45 22.40
C GLY A 113 -4.58 -1.07 22.20
N ILE A 114 -3.43 -1.73 22.01
CA ILE A 114 -3.29 -3.18 21.99
C ILE A 114 -2.44 -3.62 23.19
N ALA A 115 -2.80 -4.73 23.84
CA ALA A 115 -1.98 -5.33 24.89
C ALA A 115 -0.55 -5.62 24.39
N SER A 116 0.46 -5.27 25.18
CA SER A 116 1.86 -5.36 24.77
C SER A 116 2.29 -6.81 24.53
N GLU A 117 1.76 -7.73 25.32
CA GLU A 117 1.96 -9.17 25.20
C GLU A 117 1.44 -9.68 23.85
N TRP A 118 0.23 -9.25 23.44
CA TRP A 118 -0.34 -9.61 22.15
C TRP A 118 0.51 -9.07 20.98
N VAL A 119 1.02 -7.83 21.12
CA VAL A 119 1.92 -7.23 20.13
C VAL A 119 3.20 -8.05 19.98
N GLN A 120 3.79 -8.50 21.09
CA GLN A 120 4.99 -9.35 21.07
C GLN A 120 4.72 -10.68 20.35
N TRP A 121 3.57 -11.32 20.60
CA TRP A 121 3.17 -12.52 19.87
C TRP A 121 2.96 -12.26 18.37
N CYS A 122 2.35 -11.13 18.00
CA CYS A 122 2.21 -10.71 16.59
C CYS A 122 3.57 -10.52 15.91
N GLN A 123 4.52 -9.88 16.59
CA GLN A 123 5.87 -9.66 16.09
C GLN A 123 6.65 -10.97 15.96
N ARG A 124 6.52 -11.87 16.95
CA ARG A 124 7.09 -13.23 16.91
C ARG A 124 6.56 -13.99 15.71
N TRP A 125 5.24 -14.05 15.53
CA TRP A 125 4.60 -14.68 14.37
C TRP A 125 5.12 -14.09 13.05
N ARG A 126 5.28 -12.76 12.98
CA ARG A 126 5.81 -12.08 11.79
C ARG A 126 7.27 -12.46 11.50
N LYS A 127 8.08 -12.70 12.52
CA LYS A 127 9.47 -13.14 12.38
C LYS A 127 9.57 -14.62 11.96
N THR A 128 8.73 -15.48 12.54
CA THR A 128 8.81 -16.94 12.36
C THR A 128 7.99 -17.46 11.17
N SER A 129 7.03 -16.69 10.66
CA SER A 129 6.17 -17.11 9.55
C SER A 129 6.94 -17.23 8.23
N VAL A 130 6.84 -18.43 7.62
CA VAL A 130 7.41 -18.79 6.31
C VAL A 130 6.57 -18.30 5.11
N LEU A 131 5.52 -17.51 5.36
CA LEU A 131 4.69 -16.97 4.30
C LEU A 131 5.47 -15.97 3.43
N ARG A 132 5.05 -15.87 2.15
CA ARG A 132 5.57 -14.84 1.24
C ARG A 132 5.46 -13.46 1.88
N PRO A 133 6.44 -12.56 1.69
CA PRO A 133 6.51 -11.28 2.42
C PRO A 133 5.20 -10.50 2.42
N ARG A 134 4.59 -10.29 1.24
CA ARG A 134 3.33 -9.55 1.11
C ARG A 134 2.18 -10.17 1.92
N THR A 135 2.06 -11.49 1.86
CA THR A 135 1.00 -12.23 2.57
C THR A 135 1.22 -12.15 4.07
N ARG A 136 2.47 -12.30 4.52
CA ARG A 136 2.86 -12.17 5.93
C ARG A 136 2.51 -10.80 6.48
N GLU A 137 2.86 -9.73 5.79
CA GLU A 137 2.54 -8.35 6.21
C GLU A 137 1.04 -8.07 6.25
N THR A 138 0.29 -8.60 5.29
CA THR A 138 -1.17 -8.46 5.25
C THR A 138 -1.81 -9.15 6.46
N ASN A 139 -1.37 -10.38 6.77
CA ASN A 139 -1.85 -11.12 7.93
C ASN A 139 -1.44 -10.44 9.24
N TYR A 140 -0.18 -10.00 9.37
CA TYR A 140 0.30 -9.23 10.52
C TYR A 140 -0.60 -8.03 10.82
N SER A 141 -0.96 -7.26 9.79
CA SER A 141 -1.88 -6.13 9.95
C SER A 141 -3.28 -6.56 10.42
N PHE A 142 -3.79 -7.71 10.01
CA PHE A 142 -5.08 -8.21 10.51
C PHE A 142 -4.97 -8.66 11.97
N ILE A 143 -3.91 -9.37 12.35
CA ILE A 143 -3.73 -9.91 13.71
C ILE A 143 -3.58 -8.77 14.74
N LEU A 144 -2.89 -7.68 14.40
CA LEU A 144 -2.85 -6.49 15.25
C LEU A 144 -4.25 -5.88 15.46
N ARG A 145 -5.05 -5.79 14.39
CA ARG A 145 -6.42 -5.26 14.47
C ARG A 145 -7.34 -6.14 15.30
N ILE A 146 -7.07 -7.45 15.35
CA ILE A 146 -7.74 -8.38 16.27
C ILE A 146 -7.34 -8.07 17.71
N GLY A 147 -6.06 -7.77 17.96
CA GLY A 147 -5.59 -7.29 19.26
C GLY A 147 -6.30 -6.04 19.75
N LEU A 148 -6.61 -5.10 18.83
CA LEU A 148 -7.40 -3.92 19.16
C LEU A 148 -8.85 -4.26 19.55
N TRP A 149 -9.43 -5.28 18.92
CA TRP A 149 -10.74 -5.80 19.33
C TRP A 149 -10.67 -6.47 20.71
N LEU A 150 -9.65 -7.30 20.95
CA LEU A 150 -9.43 -7.94 22.25
C LEU A 150 -9.30 -6.90 23.37
N ALA A 151 -8.47 -5.87 23.18
CA ALA A 151 -8.30 -4.82 24.18
C ALA A 151 -9.60 -4.08 24.54
N ARG A 152 -10.61 -4.08 23.66
CA ARG A 152 -11.92 -3.46 23.89
C ARG A 152 -12.94 -4.43 24.49
N ALA A 153 -12.97 -5.68 24.02
CA ALA A 153 -14.02 -6.64 24.33
C ALA A 153 -13.61 -7.69 25.39
N TYR A 154 -12.32 -8.03 25.44
CA TYR A 154 -11.73 -9.05 26.30
C TYR A 154 -10.32 -8.63 26.76
N PRO A 155 -10.18 -7.59 27.62
CA PRO A 155 -8.88 -7.05 28.02
C PRO A 155 -7.96 -8.05 28.74
N ASP A 156 -8.55 -9.12 29.28
CA ASP A 156 -7.84 -10.20 29.98
C ASP A 156 -7.19 -11.20 29.02
N ILE A 157 -7.65 -11.27 27.76
CA ILE A 157 -7.08 -12.14 26.72
C ILE A 157 -5.93 -11.40 26.04
N ARG A 158 -4.70 -11.79 26.37
CA ARG A 158 -3.49 -11.08 25.93
C ARG A 158 -2.55 -11.93 25.10
N GLU A 159 -2.75 -13.24 25.07
CA GLU A 159 -1.93 -14.15 24.28
C GLU A 159 -2.76 -15.19 23.49
N PRO A 160 -2.15 -15.87 22.50
CA PRO A 160 -2.83 -16.86 21.68
C PRO A 160 -3.42 -18.03 22.49
N GLY A 161 -2.75 -18.41 23.58
CA GLY A 161 -3.15 -19.51 24.48
C GLY A 161 -4.45 -19.24 25.23
N ASP A 162 -4.77 -17.96 25.49
CA ASP A 162 -5.99 -17.54 26.18
C ASP A 162 -7.27 -17.73 25.34
N TRP A 163 -7.12 -17.99 24.03
CA TRP A 163 -8.27 -18.08 23.12
C TRP A 163 -9.05 -19.38 23.34
N THR A 164 -10.31 -19.21 23.71
CA THR A 164 -11.27 -20.31 23.80
C THR A 164 -12.15 -20.39 22.55
N ILE A 165 -12.89 -21.50 22.41
CA ILE A 165 -13.94 -21.63 21.38
C ILE A 165 -14.99 -20.52 21.53
N SER A 166 -15.33 -20.16 22.78
CA SER A 166 -16.28 -19.07 23.08
C SER A 166 -15.75 -17.73 22.56
N THR A 167 -14.49 -17.39 22.83
CA THR A 167 -13.86 -16.17 22.32
C THR A 167 -13.85 -16.14 20.79
N CYS A 168 -13.56 -17.27 20.14
CA CYS A 168 -13.64 -17.39 18.68
C CYS A 168 -15.05 -17.09 18.14
N ALA A 169 -16.08 -17.67 18.76
CA ALA A 169 -17.47 -17.45 18.38
C ALA A 169 -17.87 -15.97 18.55
N SER A 170 -17.49 -15.35 19.67
CA SER A 170 -17.70 -13.93 19.92
C SER A 170 -17.02 -13.04 18.88
N PHE A 171 -15.79 -13.38 18.49
CA PHE A 171 -15.08 -12.64 17.45
C PHE A 171 -15.77 -12.75 16.09
N ILE A 172 -16.21 -13.95 15.69
CA ILE A 172 -16.96 -14.17 14.44
C ILE A 172 -18.24 -13.34 14.44
N ALA A 173 -18.99 -13.36 15.55
CA ALA A 173 -20.22 -12.58 15.70
C ALA A 173 -19.94 -11.07 15.65
N ALA A 174 -18.87 -10.61 16.28
CA ALA A 174 -18.45 -9.20 16.25
C ALA A 174 -18.08 -8.75 14.83
N LEU A 175 -17.28 -9.54 14.10
CA LEU A 175 -16.96 -9.27 12.69
C LEU A 175 -18.20 -9.19 11.80
N GLY A 176 -19.24 -9.96 12.11
CA GLY A 176 -20.52 -9.91 11.39
C GLY A 176 -21.24 -8.57 11.52
N ARG A 177 -21.00 -7.84 12.62
CA ARG A 177 -21.62 -6.55 12.95
C ARG A 177 -20.70 -5.34 12.72
N MET A 178 -19.40 -5.56 12.55
CA MET A 178 -18.44 -4.48 12.36
C MET A 178 -18.64 -3.77 11.03
N ASN A 179 -18.46 -2.45 11.09
CA ASN A 179 -18.38 -1.60 9.92
C ASN A 179 -16.94 -1.54 9.40
N VAL A 180 -16.82 -1.07 8.15
CA VAL A 180 -15.54 -0.61 7.64
C VAL A 180 -15.01 0.40 8.64
N ASP A 181 -13.70 0.39 8.84
CA ASP A 181 -12.98 1.37 9.64
C ASP A 181 -13.05 1.20 11.19
N ASP A 182 -13.92 0.36 11.75
CA ASP A 182 -14.03 0.15 13.22
C ASP A 182 -12.75 -0.35 13.91
N LEU A 183 -11.97 -1.18 13.21
CA LEU A 183 -10.70 -1.74 13.69
C LEU A 183 -9.49 -1.05 13.06
N SER A 184 -9.49 0.27 12.84
CA SER A 184 -8.29 0.95 12.35
C SER A 184 -7.20 1.03 13.41
N LEU A 185 -5.95 0.79 12.99
CA LEU A 185 -4.76 1.00 13.81
C LEU A 185 -4.33 2.47 13.86
N GLU A 186 -4.77 3.30 12.91
CA GLU A 186 -4.50 4.73 12.92
C GLU A 186 -5.54 5.46 13.79
N PRO A 187 -5.11 6.44 14.61
CA PRO A 187 -6.00 7.31 15.38
C PRO A 187 -6.99 8.04 14.48
N GLU A 188 -8.16 8.40 15.03
CA GLU A 188 -9.23 9.04 14.28
C GLU A 188 -8.80 10.34 13.58
N GLU A 189 -7.93 11.13 14.22
CA GLU A 189 -7.40 12.39 13.66
C GLU A 189 -6.48 12.19 12.43
N LYS A 190 -5.81 11.03 12.33
CA LYS A 190 -4.79 10.75 11.31
C LYS A 190 -5.21 9.67 10.33
N ARG A 191 -6.31 8.97 10.61
CA ARG A 191 -6.78 7.89 9.76
C ARG A 191 -7.28 8.46 8.44
N ARG A 192 -6.96 7.77 7.36
CA ARG A 192 -7.68 7.95 6.10
C ARG A 192 -9.05 7.28 6.25
N VAL A 193 -10.11 8.07 6.17
CA VAL A 193 -11.49 7.55 6.20
C VAL A 193 -11.82 6.94 4.84
N SER A 194 -12.28 5.69 4.85
CA SER A 194 -12.79 5.03 3.65
C SER A 194 -14.07 5.72 3.19
N ALA A 195 -14.30 5.77 1.88
CA ALA A 195 -15.60 6.20 1.32
C ALA A 195 -16.77 5.33 1.82
N ARG A 196 -16.48 4.14 2.35
CA ARG A 196 -17.44 3.20 2.93
C ARG A 196 -17.42 3.16 4.45
N SER A 197 -16.76 4.11 5.11
CA SER A 197 -16.76 4.20 6.57
C SER A 197 -18.20 4.21 7.11
N GLY A 198 -18.44 3.49 8.20
CA GLY A 198 -19.78 3.31 8.78
C GLY A 198 -20.69 2.32 8.03
N GLN A 199 -20.29 1.80 6.85
CA GLN A 199 -21.01 0.72 6.18
C GLN A 199 -20.54 -0.65 6.68
N PRO A 200 -21.39 -1.69 6.64
CA PRO A 200 -21.00 -3.04 7.00
C PRO A 200 -19.78 -3.53 6.24
N MET A 201 -18.88 -4.20 6.96
CA MET A 201 -17.70 -4.82 6.36
C MET A 201 -18.12 -5.90 5.35
N MET A 202 -17.44 -5.96 4.20
CA MET A 202 -17.69 -6.97 3.17
C MET A 202 -17.29 -8.38 3.61
N SER A 203 -17.94 -9.39 3.04
CA SER A 203 -17.66 -10.80 3.30
C SER A 203 -16.20 -11.19 3.06
N ASN A 204 -15.56 -10.67 2.01
CA ASN A 204 -14.14 -10.94 1.72
C ASN A 204 -13.19 -10.38 2.80
N SER A 205 -13.48 -9.19 3.33
CA SER A 205 -12.73 -8.58 4.43
C SER A 205 -12.90 -9.40 5.71
N ARG A 206 -14.13 -9.82 6.05
CA ARG A 206 -14.41 -10.69 7.19
C ARG A 206 -13.63 -12.01 7.08
N ALA A 207 -13.67 -12.65 5.92
CA ALA A 207 -12.91 -13.88 5.67
C ALA A 207 -11.41 -13.66 5.86
N SER A 208 -10.87 -12.51 5.44
CA SER A 208 -9.44 -12.20 5.61
C SER A 208 -9.02 -12.11 7.09
N PHE A 209 -9.86 -11.55 7.96
CA PHE A 209 -9.63 -11.58 9.41
C PHE A 209 -9.63 -13.02 9.95
N LEU A 210 -10.62 -13.83 9.57
CA LEU A 210 -10.73 -15.22 10.03
C LEU A 210 -9.55 -16.07 9.56
N TYR A 211 -9.11 -15.90 8.31
CA TYR A 211 -7.93 -16.58 7.78
C TYR A 211 -6.65 -16.18 8.52
N ALA A 212 -6.48 -14.90 8.82
CA ALA A 212 -5.33 -14.41 9.56
C ALA A 212 -5.32 -14.95 10.99
N LEU A 213 -6.47 -14.91 11.68
CA LEU A 213 -6.61 -15.45 13.04
C LEU A 213 -6.30 -16.94 13.09
N ARG A 214 -6.90 -17.73 12.19
CA ARG A 214 -6.68 -19.18 12.14
C ARG A 214 -5.19 -19.51 11.96
N ARG A 215 -4.51 -18.83 11.03
CA ARG A 215 -3.08 -19.05 10.79
C ARG A 215 -2.22 -18.63 11.98
N PHE A 216 -2.60 -17.56 12.66
CA PHE A 216 -1.92 -17.07 13.85
C PHE A 216 -2.02 -18.08 14.99
N LEU A 217 -3.23 -18.46 15.37
CA LEU A 217 -3.46 -19.43 16.46
C LEU A 217 -2.81 -20.79 16.16
N LEU A 218 -2.90 -21.29 14.92
CA LEU A 218 -2.26 -22.56 14.56
C LEU A 218 -0.74 -22.50 14.74
N ILE A 219 -0.08 -21.44 14.27
CA ILE A 219 1.39 -21.36 14.34
C ILE A 219 1.85 -21.11 15.78
N MET A 220 1.11 -20.29 16.55
CA MET A 220 1.53 -19.96 17.92
C MET A 220 1.16 -21.03 18.95
N ASN A 221 0.07 -21.79 18.74
CA ASN A 221 -0.32 -22.89 19.64
C ASN A 221 0.39 -24.21 19.31
N SER A 222 0.99 -24.35 18.13
CA SER A 222 1.85 -25.49 17.81
C SER A 222 3.27 -25.36 18.41
N GLY A 223 3.52 -24.30 19.19
CA GLY A 223 4.83 -23.92 19.72
C GLY A 223 5.15 -24.41 21.13
N ASP A 224 4.33 -25.23 21.78
CA ASP A 224 4.66 -25.93 23.04
C ASP A 224 5.65 -27.10 22.82
N GLY A 225 6.55 -26.96 21.85
CA GLY A 225 7.55 -27.96 21.52
C GLY A 225 8.74 -27.32 20.81
N ALA A 226 9.85 -27.29 21.55
CA ALA A 226 11.22 -27.03 21.11
C ALA A 226 11.61 -25.56 20.89
N ASP A 227 12.33 -25.06 21.89
CA ASP A 227 13.71 -24.59 21.67
C ASP A 227 14.27 -25.07 20.34
N PHE A 228 14.34 -24.15 19.37
CA PHE A 228 15.38 -24.21 18.36
C PHE A 228 16.34 -23.07 18.65
N ILE A 229 17.46 -23.50 19.23
CA ILE A 229 18.76 -22.83 19.39
C ILE A 229 19.01 -21.80 18.27
#